data_AF-A0A3S3AKY7-F1
#
_entry.id   AF-A0A3S3AKY7-F1
#
_cell.length_a   1.000
_cell.length_b   1.000
_cell.length_c   1.000
_cell.angle_alpha   90.00
_cell.angle_beta   90.00
_cell.angle_gamma   90.00
#
_symmetry.space_group_name_H-M   'P 1'
#
loop_
_entity.id
_entity.type
_entity.pdbx_description
1 polymer ?
#
loop_
_entity_poly.entity_id
_entity_poly.type
_entity_poly.pdbx_seq_one_letter_code
_entity_poly.pdbx_strand_id
1 'polypeptide(L)'
;MQEGSMTQARRPRRFGSTEHLASEAIAAYVDGELGMNAYVRASHHLSLCPDCAAEVDAQQQARVALRRVAGEMSMPSSLLGLLSDIPRCHPSQEPAPSQSEVPGIISFDQGSDPARLWPFRRRR
;
A
#
# COMPACT_ATOMS: atom_id res chain seq x y z
N MET A 1 26.02 -27.34 46.88
CA MET A 1 26.03 -25.86 46.86
C MET A 1 26.18 -25.44 45.42
N GLN A 2 25.32 -24.49 45.00
CA GLN A 2 25.28 -23.68 43.77
C GLN A 2 25.80 -24.24 42.44
N GLU A 3 25.07 -23.98 41.36
CA GLU A 3 25.57 -23.24 40.19
C GLU A 3 24.32 -22.79 39.39
N GLY A 4 23.65 -21.73 39.86
CA GLY A 4 22.57 -21.08 39.13
C GLY A 4 23.16 -20.16 38.07
N SER A 5 23.30 -20.66 36.83
CA SER A 5 23.82 -19.86 35.72
C SER A 5 22.82 -18.78 35.34
N MET A 6 23.07 -17.58 35.86
CA MET A 6 22.35 -16.34 35.64
C MET A 6 22.38 -15.97 34.15
N THR A 7 21.28 -16.23 33.43
CA THR A 7 21.08 -15.71 32.06
C THR A 7 20.99 -14.19 32.14
N GLN A 8 22.12 -13.52 31.91
CA GLN A 8 22.18 -12.06 31.93
C GLN A 8 21.41 -11.51 30.71
N ALA A 9 20.15 -11.17 30.94
CA ALA A 9 19.30 -10.49 29.95
C ALA A 9 19.98 -9.19 29.53
N ARG A 10 20.35 -9.12 28.24
CA ARG A 10 20.97 -7.93 27.65
C ARG A 10 20.02 -6.75 27.84
N ARG A 11 20.48 -5.68 28.52
CA ARG A 11 19.69 -4.46 28.69
C ARG A 11 19.23 -3.94 27.32
N PRO A 12 17.95 -3.53 27.19
CA PRO A 12 17.44 -3.00 25.94
C PRO A 12 18.24 -1.76 25.55
N ARG A 13 18.66 -1.70 24.29
CA ARG A 13 19.34 -0.53 23.74
C ARG A 13 18.35 0.63 23.80
N ARG A 14 18.77 1.76 24.38
CA ARG A 14 17.99 3.00 24.34
C ARG A 14 18.31 3.69 23.03
N PHE A 15 17.25 3.95 22.26
CA PHE A 15 17.33 4.66 21.00
C PHE A 15 17.24 6.18 21.27
N GLY A 16 18.11 6.99 20.68
CA GLY A 16 17.94 8.45 20.59
C GLY A 16 16.84 8.85 19.60
N SER A 17 16.30 10.06 19.75
CA SER A 17 15.14 10.53 18.94
C SER A 17 15.35 10.50 17.41
N THR A 18 16.59 10.46 16.92
CA THR A 18 16.93 10.43 15.48
C THR A 18 17.21 9.02 14.93
N GLU A 19 17.24 7.99 15.76
CA GLU A 19 17.45 6.59 15.34
C GLU A 19 16.16 5.77 15.28
N HIS A 20 15.02 6.38 15.63
CA HIS A 20 13.69 5.82 15.40
C HIS A 20 13.28 5.88 13.94
N LEU A 21 12.34 5.01 13.54
CA LEU A 21 11.70 5.12 12.24
C LEU A 21 10.96 6.46 12.13
N ALA A 22 11.07 7.11 10.97
CA ALA A 22 10.28 8.30 10.68
C ALA A 22 8.79 7.94 10.59
N SER A 23 7.90 8.88 10.93
CA SER A 23 6.45 8.63 10.99
C SER A 23 5.88 8.13 9.66
N GLU A 24 6.40 8.62 8.53
CA GLU A 24 6.03 8.16 7.19
C GLU A 24 6.46 6.71 6.92
N ALA A 25 7.59 6.27 7.48
CA ALA A 25 8.05 4.90 7.33
C ALA A 25 7.19 3.93 8.14
N ILE A 26 6.69 4.37 9.30
CA ILE A 26 5.73 3.61 10.14
C ILE A 26 4.40 3.45 9.39
N ALA A 27 3.88 4.53 8.82
CA ALA A 27 2.64 4.49 8.01
C ALA A 27 2.77 3.54 6.81
N ALA A 28 3.85 3.68 6.03
CA ALA A 28 4.11 2.80 4.91
C ALA A 28 4.31 1.32 5.33
N TYR A 29 4.87 1.07 6.52
CA TYR A 29 5.00 -0.28 7.06
C TYR A 29 3.62 -0.89 7.38
N VAL A 30 2.75 -0.14 8.07
CA VAL A 30 1.40 -0.57 8.47
C VAL A 30 0.50 -0.82 7.26
N ASP A 31 0.60 0.02 6.23
CA ASP A 31 -0.17 -0.12 5.00
C ASP A 31 0.38 -1.19 4.05
N GLY A 32 1.63 -1.60 4.23
CA GLY A 32 2.29 -2.62 3.39
C GLY A 32 2.92 -2.07 2.11
N GLU A 33 3.14 -0.76 2.06
CA GLU A 33 3.64 -0.03 0.88
C GLU A 33 5.17 0.07 0.83
N LEU A 34 5.87 -0.46 1.84
CA LEU A 34 7.33 -0.52 1.81
C LEU A 34 7.82 -1.57 0.80
N GLY A 35 8.82 -1.19 0.01
CA GLY A 35 9.60 -2.15 -0.77
C GLY A 35 10.32 -3.17 0.12
N MET A 36 10.57 -4.37 -0.41
CA MET A 36 11.10 -5.52 0.34
C MET A 36 12.31 -5.20 1.25
N ASN A 37 13.33 -4.50 0.72
CA ASN A 37 14.53 -4.15 1.49
C ASN A 37 14.23 -3.19 2.66
N ALA A 38 13.31 -2.25 2.47
CA ALA A 38 12.89 -1.33 3.53
C ALA A 38 12.06 -2.07 4.59
N TYR A 39 11.18 -2.97 4.16
CA TYR A 39 10.37 -3.81 5.04
C TYR A 39 11.24 -4.70 5.97
N VAL A 40 12.26 -5.37 5.43
CA VAL A 40 13.17 -6.20 6.25
C VAL A 40 13.93 -5.36 7.28
N ARG A 41 14.38 -4.15 6.90
CA ARG A 41 15.05 -3.25 7.84
C ARG A 41 14.12 -2.72 8.93
N ALA A 42 12.89 -2.33 8.55
CA ALA A 42 11.88 -1.86 9.48
C ALA A 42 11.49 -2.97 10.46
N SER A 43 11.17 -4.18 10.00
CA SER A 43 10.84 -5.32 10.86
C SER A 43 11.96 -5.67 11.84
N HIS A 44 13.21 -5.67 11.39
CA HIS A 44 14.36 -5.83 12.28
C HIS A 44 14.42 -4.71 13.33
N HIS A 45 14.22 -3.45 12.95
CA HIS A 45 14.20 -2.33 13.89
C HIS A 45 13.08 -2.47 14.93
N LEU A 46 11.87 -2.84 14.53
CA LEU A 46 10.72 -3.06 15.43
C LEU A 46 10.99 -4.16 16.46
N SER A 47 11.76 -5.20 16.10
CA SER A 47 12.15 -6.26 17.04
C SER A 47 13.10 -5.78 18.15
N LEU A 48 13.77 -4.64 17.94
CA LEU A 48 14.76 -4.08 18.85
C LEU A 48 14.26 -2.82 19.57
N CYS A 49 13.36 -2.06 18.96
CA CYS A 49 12.86 -0.79 19.46
C CYS A 49 11.37 -0.87 19.85
N PRO A 50 11.04 -0.93 21.16
CA PRO A 50 9.66 -1.04 21.62
C PRO A 50 8.84 0.23 21.35
N ASP A 51 9.48 1.40 21.28
CA ASP A 51 8.77 2.66 21.03
C ASP A 51 8.20 2.70 19.61
N CYS A 52 9.00 2.31 18.61
CA CYS A 52 8.52 2.19 17.23
C CYS A 52 7.49 1.08 17.06
N ALA A 53 7.60 -0.02 17.82
CA ALA A 53 6.58 -1.06 17.84
C ALA A 53 5.23 -0.53 18.38
N ALA A 54 5.27 0.26 19.45
CA ALA A 54 4.07 0.90 20.01
C ALA A 54 3.42 1.89 19.01
N GLU A 55 4.21 2.64 18.25
CA GLU A 55 3.68 3.52 17.21
C GLU A 55 3.01 2.75 16.05
N VAL A 56 3.59 1.63 15.63
CA VAL A 56 2.98 0.72 14.63
C VAL A 56 1.63 0.21 15.14
N ASP A 57 1.56 -0.24 16.41
CA ASP A 57 0.32 -0.71 17.02
C ASP A 57 -0.75 0.39 17.09
N ALA A 58 -0.36 1.61 17.45
CA ALA A 58 -1.25 2.77 17.49
C ALA A 58 -1.83 3.10 16.11
N GLN A 59 -0.99 3.11 15.07
CA GLN A 59 -1.45 3.34 13.70
C GLN A 59 -2.33 2.19 13.17
N GLN A 60 -2.00 0.94 13.49
CA GLN A 60 -2.84 -0.21 13.12
C GLN A 60 -4.22 -0.14 13.80
N GLN A 61 -4.29 0.27 15.07
CA GLN A 61 -5.56 0.51 15.76
C GLN A 61 -6.37 1.63 15.08
N ALA A 62 -5.72 2.73 14.70
CA ALA A 62 -6.36 3.82 13.96
C ALA A 62 -6.93 3.32 12.62
N ARG A 63 -6.16 2.53 11.85
CA ARG A 63 -6.60 1.92 10.59
C ARG A 63 -7.82 1.03 10.77
N VAL A 64 -7.84 0.19 11.81
CA VAL A 64 -8.98 -0.65 12.14
C VAL A 64 -10.20 0.19 12.51
N ALA A 65 -10.03 1.23 13.32
CA ALA A 65 -11.11 2.14 13.69
C ALA A 65 -11.72 2.83 12.46
N LEU A 66 -10.88 3.35 11.55
CA LEU A 66 -11.32 3.96 10.30
C LEU A 66 -12.10 2.96 9.43
N ARG A 67 -11.60 1.73 9.28
CA ARG A 67 -12.30 0.68 8.52
C ARG A 67 -13.65 0.29 9.13
N ARG A 68 -13.77 0.32 10.46
CA ARG A 68 -15.03 0.06 11.15
C ARG A 68 -16.04 1.20 10.97
N VAL A 69 -15.58 2.45 11.04
CA VAL A 69 -16.44 3.65 10.87
C VAL A 69 -16.86 3.82 9.41
N ALA A 70 -15.97 3.55 8.46
CA ALA A 70 -16.27 3.52 7.02
C ALA A 70 -17.14 2.31 6.61
N GLY A 71 -17.88 1.72 7.56
CA GLY A 71 -18.62 0.47 7.42
C GLY A 71 -19.41 0.36 6.12
N GLU A 72 -19.41 -0.87 5.60
CA GLU A 72 -20.14 -1.34 4.41
C GLU A 72 -20.27 -0.27 3.31
N MET A 73 -19.13 0.20 2.79
CA MET A 73 -19.10 0.79 1.46
C MET A 73 -19.47 -0.31 0.46
N SER A 74 -20.78 -0.62 0.39
CA SER A 74 -21.31 -1.64 -0.49
C SER A 74 -21.12 -1.14 -1.91
N MET A 75 -20.52 -2.00 -2.73
CA MET A 75 -20.41 -1.72 -4.14
C MET A 75 -21.83 -1.58 -4.74
N PRO A 76 -22.13 -0.51 -5.49
CA PRO A 76 -23.41 -0.42 -6.17
C PRO A 76 -23.53 -1.56 -7.19
N SER A 77 -24.69 -2.22 -7.22
CA SER A 77 -24.95 -3.40 -8.05
C SER A 77 -24.74 -3.15 -9.54
N SER A 78 -25.00 -1.93 -10.01
CA SER A 78 -24.73 -1.48 -11.38
C SER A 78 -23.24 -1.55 -11.72
N LEU A 79 -22.36 -1.07 -10.84
CA LEU A 79 -20.92 -1.12 -11.05
C LEU A 79 -20.39 -2.55 -10.99
N LEU A 80 -20.91 -3.38 -10.08
CA LEU A 80 -20.57 -4.80 -10.02
C LEU A 80 -20.95 -5.52 -11.32
N GLY A 81 -22.11 -5.20 -11.89
CA GLY A 81 -22.55 -5.71 -13.19
C GLY A 81 -21.57 -5.34 -14.32
N LEU A 82 -21.19 -4.06 -14.40
CA LEU A 82 -20.22 -3.58 -15.39
C LEU A 82 -18.83 -4.24 -15.23
N LEU A 83 -18.30 -4.31 -14.01
CA LEU A 83 -17.00 -4.95 -13.78
C LEU A 83 -17.00 -6.44 -14.12
N SER A 84 -18.13 -7.12 -13.89
CA SER A 84 -18.30 -8.54 -14.23
C SER A 84 -18.32 -8.80 -15.74
N ASP A 85 -18.50 -7.75 -16.55
CA ASP A 85 -18.54 -7.85 -18.01
C ASP A 85 -17.21 -7.54 -18.69
N ILE A 86 -16.22 -6.99 -17.97
CA ILE A 86 -14.86 -6.71 -18.48
C ILE A 86 -14.24 -7.91 -19.23
N PRO A 87 -14.34 -9.18 -18.75
CA PRO A 87 -13.78 -10.31 -19.48
C PRO A 87 -14.39 -10.54 -20.88
N ARG A 88 -15.57 -9.99 -21.16
CA ARG A 88 -16.27 -10.09 -22.44
C ARG A 88 -15.96 -8.94 -23.40
N CYS A 89 -15.42 -7.84 -22.89
CA CYS A 89 -14.83 -6.76 -23.69
C CYS A 89 -13.51 -7.22 -24.32
N HIS A 90 -13.60 -8.03 -25.37
CA HIS A 90 -12.51 -8.14 -26.32
C HIS A 90 -12.44 -6.81 -27.08
N PRO A 91 -11.28 -6.15 -27.20
CA PRO A 91 -11.14 -5.09 -28.17
C PRO A 91 -11.38 -5.72 -29.54
N SER A 92 -12.53 -5.43 -30.13
CA SER A 92 -12.80 -5.73 -31.52
C SER A 92 -11.66 -5.11 -32.31
N GLN A 93 -10.89 -5.93 -33.02
CA GLN A 93 -9.82 -5.47 -33.88
C GLN A 93 -10.47 -4.72 -35.05
N GLU A 94 -10.66 -3.43 -34.91
CA GLU A 94 -11.16 -2.57 -35.98
C GLU A 94 -9.98 -2.23 -36.93
N PRO A 95 -10.12 -2.46 -38.25
CA PRO A 95 -9.04 -2.21 -39.20
C PRO A 95 -8.79 -0.71 -39.31
N ALA A 96 -7.53 -0.31 -39.13
CA ALA A 96 -7.09 1.08 -39.09
C ALA A 96 -7.53 1.90 -40.33
N PRO A 97 -8.10 3.10 -40.14
CA PRO A 97 -8.04 4.16 -41.13
C PRO A 97 -7.08 5.28 -40.70
N SER A 98 -6.29 5.67 -41.69
CA SER A 98 -5.33 6.78 -41.81
C SER A 98 -5.54 8.01 -40.92
N GLN A 99 -4.42 8.47 -40.38
CA GLN A 99 -4.20 9.71 -39.63
C GLN A 99 -4.62 10.96 -40.45
N SER A 100 -5.44 11.82 -39.84
CA SER A 100 -5.50 13.24 -40.19
C SER A 100 -5.61 14.08 -38.93
N GLU A 101 -4.58 14.91 -38.71
CA GLU A 101 -4.36 15.75 -37.55
C GLU A 101 -5.25 17.01 -37.58
N VAL A 102 -5.81 17.41 -36.42
CA VAL A 102 -6.20 18.80 -36.16
C VAL A 102 -5.83 19.15 -34.71
N PRO A 103 -5.04 20.21 -34.45
CA PRO A 103 -4.63 20.56 -33.10
C PRO A 103 -5.53 21.63 -32.47
N GLY A 104 -5.90 21.41 -31.20
CA GLY A 104 -6.26 22.49 -30.27
C GLY A 104 -7.73 22.63 -29.93
N ILE A 105 -8.20 21.83 -28.97
CA ILE A 105 -9.09 22.19 -27.84
C ILE A 105 -8.94 21.02 -26.84
N ILE A 106 -8.66 21.31 -25.57
CA ILE A 106 -8.75 20.28 -24.51
C ILE A 106 -10.23 19.97 -24.24
N SER A 107 -10.80 19.05 -25.03
CA SER A 107 -12.06 18.40 -24.68
C SER A 107 -11.79 17.38 -23.58
N PHE A 108 -12.47 17.51 -22.45
CA PHE A 108 -12.52 16.47 -21.43
C PHE A 108 -13.39 15.33 -21.97
N ASP A 109 -12.75 14.34 -22.58
CA ASP A 109 -13.42 13.21 -23.22
C ASP A 109 -13.88 12.19 -22.17
N GLN A 110 -15.20 11.97 -22.13
CA GLN A 110 -15.87 11.02 -21.23
C GLN A 110 -15.58 9.55 -21.59
N GLY A 111 -14.76 9.30 -22.63
CA GLY A 111 -14.22 8.02 -23.05
C GLY A 111 -12.71 7.88 -22.86
N SER A 112 -12.11 8.65 -21.94
CA SER A 112 -10.69 8.51 -21.58
C SER A 112 -10.39 7.07 -21.14
N ASP A 113 -9.84 6.31 -22.07
CA ASP A 113 -9.44 4.92 -21.92
C ASP A 113 -8.45 4.78 -20.74
N PRO A 114 -8.86 4.15 -19.61
CA PRO A 114 -8.00 4.03 -18.43
C PRO A 114 -6.74 3.21 -18.71
N ALA A 115 -6.64 2.54 -19.86
CA ALA A 115 -5.47 1.78 -20.27
C ALA A 115 -4.23 2.65 -20.57
N ARG A 116 -4.37 3.96 -20.80
CA ARG A 116 -3.21 4.84 -21.12
C ARG A 116 -2.56 5.51 -19.91
N LEU A 117 -3.21 5.51 -18.75
CA LEU A 117 -2.74 6.24 -17.57
C LEU A 117 -2.00 5.37 -16.55
N TRP A 118 -1.92 4.05 -16.77
CA TRP A 118 -1.24 3.18 -15.84
C TRP A 118 -0.28 2.23 -16.58
N PRO A 119 1.04 2.46 -16.52
CA PRO A 119 2.00 1.47 -16.95
C PRO A 119 2.03 0.36 -15.89
N PHE A 120 1.01 -0.51 -15.89
CA PHE A 120 0.89 -1.62 -14.94
C PHE A 120 2.03 -2.61 -15.23
N ARG A 121 3.13 -2.45 -14.50
CA ARG A 121 4.15 -3.49 -14.34
C ARG A 121 3.52 -4.65 -13.59
N ARG A 122 3.10 -5.69 -14.30
CA ARG A 122 2.93 -7.03 -13.72
C ARG A 122 4.32 -7.50 -13.26
N ARG A 123 4.57 -7.47 -11.94
CA ARG A 123 5.60 -8.35 -11.36
C ARG A 123 5.02 -9.76 -11.32
N ARG A 124 5.81 -10.71 -11.83
CA ARG A 124 5.62 -12.14 -11.65
C ARG A 124 5.87 -12.53 -10.19
#